data_AF-A0A974Y4D5-F1
#
_entry.id   AF-A0A974Y4D5-F1
#
_cell.length_a   1.000
_cell.length_b   1.000
_cell.length_c   1.000
_cell.angle_alpha   90.00
_cell.angle_beta   90.00
_cell.angle_gamma   90.00
#
_symmetry.space_group_name_H-M   'P 1'
#
loop_
_entity.id
_entity.type
_entity.pdbx_description
1 polymer ?
#
loop_
_entity_poly.entity_id
_entity_poly.type
_entity_poly.pdbx_seq_one_letter_code
_entity_poly.pdbx_strand_id
1 'polypeptide(L)'
;MPNIAAVLKEEIARVSRREVRGETEKLKKASAQYRAQIAELKRQVAALQKEVASLAKMNRQAKPVAPEIDGGKIRWSPNRLKAHRERLELSAEKFGKLFNVSGQTVYNWEGGTRPGKEHLAMIAQVRKLSKRQAHAIVEAKA
;
A
#
# COMPACT_ATOMS: atom_id res chain seq x y z
N MET A 1 -23.13 19.55 -73.86
CA MET A 1 -24.07 19.84 -72.75
C MET A 1 -23.55 19.15 -71.49
N PRO A 2 -23.57 19.79 -70.31
CA PRO A 2 -23.09 19.16 -69.08
C PRO A 2 -23.91 17.91 -68.76
N ASN A 3 -23.25 16.81 -68.39
CA ASN A 3 -23.92 15.58 -67.98
C ASN A 3 -24.49 15.75 -66.56
N ILE A 4 -25.78 16.08 -66.47
CA ILE A 4 -26.48 16.37 -65.21
C ILE A 4 -26.35 15.22 -64.20
N ALA A 5 -26.35 13.96 -64.68
CA ALA A 5 -26.18 12.80 -63.82
C ALA A 5 -24.79 12.73 -63.18
N ALA A 6 -23.75 13.21 -63.86
CA ALA A 6 -22.39 13.30 -63.31
C ALA A 6 -22.32 14.36 -62.20
N VAL A 7 -22.87 15.56 -62.45
CA VAL A 7 -22.90 16.66 -61.47
C VAL A 7 -23.67 16.27 -60.20
N LEU A 8 -24.82 15.60 -60.35
CA LEU A 8 -25.60 15.11 -59.19
C LEU A 8 -24.84 14.06 -58.38
N LYS A 9 -24.16 13.10 -59.04
CA LYS A 9 -23.35 12.10 -58.34
C LYS A 9 -22.18 12.73 -57.58
N GLU A 10 -21.52 13.72 -58.17
CA GLU A 10 -20.44 14.46 -57.50
C GLU A 10 -20.96 15.21 -56.28
N GLU A 11 -22.12 15.86 -56.39
CA GLU A 11 -22.71 16.62 -55.30
C GLU A 11 -23.19 15.72 -54.15
N ILE A 12 -23.83 14.58 -54.47
CA ILE A 12 -24.17 13.54 -53.49
C ILE A 12 -22.90 13.07 -52.77
N ALA A 13 -21.84 12.73 -53.51
CA ALA A 13 -20.59 12.28 -52.92
C ALA A 13 -19.93 13.37 -52.04
N ARG A 14 -20.04 14.64 -52.44
CA ARG A 14 -19.53 15.78 -51.65
C ARG A 14 -20.28 15.93 -50.33
N VAL A 15 -21.62 15.89 -50.36
CA VAL A 15 -22.46 15.99 -49.17
C VAL A 15 -22.25 14.79 -48.25
N SER A 16 -22.28 13.56 -48.78
CA SER A 16 -22.02 12.35 -47.98
C SER A 16 -20.64 12.40 -47.29
N ARG A 17 -19.59 12.85 -47.99
CA ARG A 17 -18.26 13.03 -47.36
C ARG A 17 -18.27 14.11 -46.27
N ARG A 18 -19.04 15.18 -46.45
CA ARG A 18 -19.15 16.27 -45.46
C ARG A 18 -19.83 15.78 -44.17
N GLU A 19 -20.95 15.08 -44.29
CA GLU A 19 -21.69 14.53 -43.15
C GLU A 19 -20.87 13.50 -42.38
N VAL A 20 -20.27 12.52 -43.08
CA VAL A 20 -19.40 11.51 -42.45
C VAL A 20 -18.22 12.15 -41.73
N ARG A 21 -17.66 13.24 -42.28
CA ARG A 21 -16.59 13.97 -41.61
C ARG A 21 -17.09 14.69 -40.36
N GLY A 22 -18.26 15.32 -40.40
CA GLY A 22 -18.88 15.96 -39.24
C GLY A 22 -19.10 15.00 -38.08
N GLU A 23 -19.56 13.78 -38.36
CA GLU A 23 -19.79 12.75 -37.35
C GLU A 23 -18.47 12.15 -36.82
N THR A 24 -17.50 11.87 -37.69
CA THR A 24 -16.28 11.14 -37.31
C THR A 24 -15.16 12.02 -36.74
N GLU A 25 -15.14 13.32 -37.01
CA GLU A 25 -14.07 14.23 -36.53
C GLU A 25 -13.99 14.28 -35.00
N LYS A 26 -15.12 14.40 -34.31
CA LYS A 26 -15.16 14.41 -32.84
C LYS A 26 -14.62 13.10 -32.26
N LEU A 27 -15.03 11.97 -32.84
CA LEU A 27 -14.56 10.64 -32.42
C LEU A 27 -13.06 10.46 -32.67
N LYS A 28 -12.54 10.91 -33.82
CA LYS A 28 -11.10 10.86 -34.13
C LYS A 28 -10.28 11.68 -33.14
N LYS A 29 -10.74 12.90 -32.80
CA LYS A 29 -10.09 13.75 -31.79
C LYS A 29 -10.08 13.10 -30.42
N ALA A 30 -11.22 12.58 -29.96
CA ALA A 30 -11.31 11.86 -28.69
C ALA A 30 -10.39 10.62 -28.67
N SER A 31 -10.36 9.84 -29.74
CA SER A 31 -9.49 8.66 -29.86
C SER A 31 -8.00 9.03 -29.78
N ALA A 32 -7.59 10.11 -30.46
CA ALA A 32 -6.21 10.60 -30.38
C ALA A 32 -5.84 11.06 -28.96
N GLN A 33 -6.74 11.80 -28.29
CA GLN A 33 -6.56 12.23 -26.91
C GLN A 33 -6.45 11.03 -25.94
N TYR A 34 -7.35 10.05 -26.05
CA TYR A 34 -7.30 8.84 -25.22
C TYR A 34 -6.03 8.04 -25.45
N ARG A 35 -5.57 7.89 -26.69
CA ARG A 35 -4.29 7.20 -26.97
C ARG A 35 -3.11 7.91 -26.31
N ALA A 36 -3.08 9.25 -26.35
CA ALA A 36 -2.05 10.03 -25.67
C ALA A 36 -2.12 9.87 -24.15
N GLN A 37 -3.31 9.95 -23.55
CA GLN A 37 -3.51 9.74 -22.11
C GLN A 37 -3.12 8.32 -21.68
N ILE A 38 -3.48 7.29 -22.45
CA ILE A 38 -3.10 5.90 -22.17
C ILE A 38 -1.58 5.74 -22.22
N ALA A 39 -0.90 6.37 -23.19
CA ALA A 39 0.56 6.32 -23.28
C ALA A 39 1.21 6.97 -22.06
N GLU A 40 0.68 8.11 -21.60
CA GLU A 40 1.18 8.80 -20.42
C GLU A 40 0.95 8.00 -19.14
N LEU A 41 -0.26 7.44 -18.94
CA LEU A 41 -0.55 6.56 -17.81
C LEU A 41 0.37 5.34 -17.79
N LYS A 42 0.62 4.71 -18.93
CA LYS A 42 1.57 3.59 -19.02
C LYS A 42 3.00 3.98 -18.62
N ARG A 43 3.45 5.19 -18.97
CA ARG A 43 4.76 5.72 -18.55
C ARG A 43 4.81 5.95 -17.04
N GLN A 44 3.78 6.55 -16.46
CA GLN A 44 3.68 6.77 -15.01
C GLN A 44 3.66 5.46 -14.23
N VAL A 45 2.89 4.47 -14.68
CA VAL A 45 2.87 3.13 -14.08
C VAL A 45 4.27 2.48 -14.14
N ALA A 46 4.96 2.57 -15.28
CA ALA A 46 6.31 2.03 -15.40
C ALA A 46 7.33 2.75 -14.48
N ALA A 47 7.19 4.06 -14.29
CA ALA A 47 8.03 4.84 -13.37
C ALA A 47 7.78 4.42 -11.91
N LEU A 48 6.52 4.36 -11.48
CA LEU A 48 6.15 3.93 -10.13
C LEU A 48 6.61 2.49 -9.85
N GLN A 49 6.47 1.58 -10.82
CA GLN A 49 6.96 0.20 -10.68
C GLN A 49 8.48 0.17 -10.46
N LYS A 50 9.25 1.03 -11.15
CA LYS A 50 10.71 1.14 -10.93
C LYS A 50 11.03 1.70 -9.55
N GLU A 51 10.30 2.71 -9.09
CA GLU A 51 10.47 3.27 -7.75
C GLU A 51 10.18 2.22 -6.66
N VAL A 52 9.06 1.50 -6.78
CA VAL A 52 8.71 0.41 -5.86
C VAL A 52 9.78 -0.69 -5.87
N ALA A 53 10.30 -1.06 -7.06
CA ALA A 53 11.38 -2.04 -7.15
C ALA A 53 12.68 -1.54 -6.50
N SER A 54 13.01 -0.26 -6.67
CA SER A 54 14.16 0.39 -6.03
C SER A 54 13.99 0.42 -4.51
N LEU A 55 12.84 0.84 -4.01
CA LEU A 55 12.51 0.85 -2.58
C LEU A 55 12.52 -0.56 -2.00
N ALA A 56 11.97 -1.55 -2.70
CA ALA A 56 12.01 -2.95 -2.28
C ALA A 56 13.46 -3.46 -2.20
N LYS A 57 14.33 -3.08 -3.14
CA LYS A 57 15.75 -3.41 -3.12
C LYS A 57 16.47 -2.70 -1.97
N MET A 58 16.21 -1.41 -1.74
CA MET A 58 16.73 -0.66 -0.61
C MET A 58 16.28 -1.26 0.72
N ASN A 59 15.02 -1.69 0.84
CA ASN A 59 14.50 -2.36 2.04
C ASN A 59 15.11 -3.75 2.26
N ARG A 60 15.50 -4.46 1.19
CA ARG A 60 16.26 -5.73 1.29
C ARG A 60 17.72 -5.51 1.68
N GLN A 61 18.32 -4.41 1.25
CA GLN A 61 19.72 -4.04 1.56
C GLN A 61 19.86 -3.34 2.89
N ALA A 62 18.82 -2.64 3.33
CA ALA A 62 18.63 -2.23 4.70
C ALA A 62 18.47 -3.51 5.53
N LYS A 63 19.60 -4.02 6.03
CA LYS A 63 19.60 -4.84 7.24
C LYS A 63 18.66 -4.12 8.21
N PRO A 64 17.68 -4.80 8.83
CA PRO A 64 16.84 -4.11 9.81
C PRO A 64 17.82 -3.46 10.77
N VAL A 65 17.78 -2.13 10.84
CA VAL A 65 18.38 -1.42 11.95
C VAL A 65 17.51 -1.87 13.12
N ALA A 66 17.82 -3.06 13.64
CA ALA A 66 17.51 -3.39 15.00
C ALA A 66 18.07 -2.19 15.76
N PRO A 67 17.21 -1.39 16.44
CA PRO A 67 17.74 -0.33 17.28
C PRO A 67 18.78 -1.00 18.14
N GLU A 68 20.01 -0.47 18.15
CA GLU A 68 21.13 -1.01 18.92
C GLU A 68 20.59 -1.50 20.25
N ILE A 69 20.52 -2.83 20.35
CA ILE A 69 19.97 -3.47 21.52
C ILE A 69 21.15 -3.38 22.47
N ASP A 70 21.15 -2.36 23.31
CA ASP A 70 21.96 -2.40 24.52
C ASP A 70 21.55 -3.70 25.22
N GLY A 71 22.43 -4.70 25.07
CA GLY A 71 22.24 -6.09 25.44
C GLY A 71 22.30 -6.28 26.94
N GLY A 72 21.78 -5.34 27.71
CA GLY A 72 21.48 -5.54 29.12
C GLY A 72 20.55 -6.72 29.22
N LYS A 73 21.05 -7.85 29.74
CA LYS A 73 20.32 -9.12 29.94
C LYS A 73 18.88 -8.87 30.39
N ILE A 74 17.93 -8.85 29.46
CA ILE A 74 16.54 -8.58 29.82
C ILE A 74 16.02 -9.80 30.56
N ARG A 75 15.76 -9.63 31.86
CA ARG A 75 15.10 -10.66 32.67
C ARG A 75 13.68 -10.83 32.16
N TRP A 76 13.45 -11.92 31.42
CA TRP A 76 12.12 -12.37 31.01
C TRP A 76 11.33 -12.78 32.25
N SER A 77 10.08 -12.32 32.34
CA SER A 77 9.15 -12.73 33.38
C SER A 77 7.73 -12.66 32.81
N PRO A 78 7.01 -13.79 32.75
CA PRO A 78 5.62 -13.87 32.29
C PRO A 78 4.71 -12.91 33.08
N ASN A 79 4.82 -12.90 34.40
CA ASN A 79 4.01 -12.05 35.28
C ASN A 79 4.21 -10.55 35.00
N ARG A 80 5.45 -10.14 34.69
CA ARG A 80 5.74 -8.73 34.32
C ARG A 80 5.15 -8.35 32.98
N LEU A 81 5.03 -9.29 32.04
CA LEU A 81 4.37 -9.04 30.76
C LEU A 81 2.88 -8.80 30.97
N LYS A 82 2.22 -9.66 31.75
CA LYS A 82 0.80 -9.54 32.08
C LYS A 82 0.49 -8.22 32.79
N ALA A 83 1.26 -7.88 33.83
CA ALA A 83 1.11 -6.61 34.54
C ALA A 83 1.33 -5.39 33.62
N HIS A 84 2.23 -5.50 32.65
CA HIS A 84 2.47 -4.43 31.68
C HIS A 84 1.30 -4.27 30.70
N ARG A 85 0.70 -5.38 30.25
CA ARG A 85 -0.51 -5.35 29.42
C ARG A 85 -1.68 -4.71 30.17
N GLU A 86 -1.86 -5.09 31.44
CA GLU A 86 -2.89 -4.52 32.32
C GLU A 86 -2.67 -3.02 32.53
N ARG A 87 -1.42 -2.58 32.76
CA ARG A 87 -1.07 -1.14 32.87
C ARG A 87 -1.42 -0.34 31.61
N LEU A 88 -1.34 -0.96 30.43
CA LEU A 88 -1.70 -0.32 29.16
C LEU A 88 -3.20 -0.43 28.84
N GLU A 89 -3.97 -1.18 29.65
CA GLU A 89 -5.41 -1.45 29.45
C GLU A 89 -5.70 -2.00 28.04
N LEU A 90 -4.87 -2.94 27.59
CA LEU A 90 -5.05 -3.62 26.30
C LEU A 90 -5.53 -5.06 26.52
N SER A 91 -6.48 -5.51 25.69
CA SER A 91 -6.79 -6.94 25.59
C SER A 91 -5.58 -7.70 25.04
N ALA A 92 -5.50 -9.02 25.27
CA ALA A 92 -4.40 -9.83 24.74
C ALA A 92 -4.30 -9.75 23.20
N GLU A 93 -5.43 -9.64 22.51
CA GLU A 93 -5.48 -9.44 21.05
C GLU A 93 -4.88 -8.10 20.64
N LYS A 94 -5.32 -7.00 21.26
CA LYS A 94 -4.80 -5.66 20.99
C LYS A 94 -3.32 -5.55 21.34
N PHE A 95 -2.90 -6.19 22.43
CA PHE A 95 -1.50 -6.27 22.83
C PHE A 95 -0.68 -7.09 21.83
N GLY A 96 -1.24 -8.18 21.29
CA GLY A 96 -0.63 -8.98 20.22
C GLY A 96 -0.36 -8.19 18.95
N LYS A 97 -1.22 -7.23 18.59
CA LYS A 97 -1.01 -6.33 17.44
C LYS A 97 0.27 -5.49 17.54
N LEU A 98 0.73 -5.18 18.76
CA LEU A 98 2.00 -4.47 18.96
C LEU A 98 3.19 -5.29 18.47
N PHE A 99 3.11 -6.61 18.62
CA PHE A 99 4.16 -7.57 18.27
C PHE A 99 3.89 -8.34 16.97
N ASN A 100 2.79 -8.05 16.27
CA ASN A 100 2.33 -8.79 15.09
C ASN A 100 2.10 -10.30 15.35
N VAL A 101 1.57 -10.63 16.54
CA VAL A 101 1.24 -12.00 16.94
C VAL A 101 -0.24 -12.12 17.32
N SER A 102 -0.75 -13.35 17.32
CA SER A 102 -2.12 -13.63 17.78
C SER A 102 -2.26 -13.42 19.29
N GLY A 103 -3.49 -13.11 19.75
CA GLY A 103 -3.79 -13.03 21.19
C GLY A 103 -3.48 -14.33 21.94
N GLN A 104 -3.63 -15.48 21.27
CA GLN A 104 -3.24 -16.78 21.83
C GLN A 104 -1.74 -16.86 22.15
N THR A 105 -0.89 -16.30 21.29
CA THR A 105 0.56 -16.27 21.52
C THR A 105 0.91 -15.43 22.74
N VAL A 106 0.20 -14.31 22.94
CA VAL A 106 0.35 -13.47 24.13
C VAL A 106 -0.04 -14.25 25.39
N TYR A 107 -1.16 -14.95 25.38
CA TYR A 107 -1.56 -15.80 26.52
C TYR A 107 -0.54 -16.91 26.81
N ASN A 108 0.03 -17.54 25.77
CA ASN A 108 1.07 -18.54 25.95
C ASN A 108 2.34 -17.96 26.61
N TRP A 109 2.68 -16.70 26.28
CA TRP A 109 3.79 -15.99 26.92
C TRP A 109 3.48 -15.59 28.36
N GLU A 110 2.26 -15.13 28.64
CA GLU A 110 1.77 -14.87 30.00
C GLU A 110 1.73 -16.15 30.85
N GLY A 111 1.48 -17.29 30.21
CA GLY A 111 1.47 -18.62 30.84
C GLY A 111 2.83 -19.26 31.09
N GLY A 112 3.95 -18.64 30.67
CA GLY A 112 5.29 -19.13 30.96
C GLY A 112 6.19 -19.38 29.76
N THR A 113 5.64 -19.42 28.55
CA THR A 113 6.41 -19.69 27.33
C THR A 113 7.36 -18.55 27.05
N ARG A 114 8.64 -18.86 26.78
CA ARG A 114 9.64 -17.84 26.48
C ARG A 114 9.57 -17.43 24.99
N PRO A 115 9.40 -16.13 24.68
CA PRO A 115 9.44 -15.65 23.29
C PRO A 115 10.83 -15.82 22.68
N GLY A 116 10.87 -15.92 21.35
CA GLY A 116 12.12 -15.89 20.59
C GLY A 116 12.91 -14.58 20.79
N LYS A 117 14.19 -14.57 20.42
CA LYS A 117 15.10 -13.42 20.61
C LYS A 117 14.55 -12.11 20.01
N GLU A 118 13.95 -12.18 18.83
CA GLU A 118 13.33 -11.04 18.14
C GLU A 118 12.17 -10.45 18.94
N HIS A 119 11.25 -11.31 19.39
CA HIS A 119 10.10 -10.91 20.19
C HIS A 119 10.51 -10.37 21.57
N LEU A 120 11.56 -10.91 22.19
CA LEU A 120 12.11 -10.37 23.43
C LEU A 120 12.63 -8.94 23.25
N ALA A 121 13.28 -8.65 22.13
CA ALA A 121 13.73 -7.29 21.79
C ALA A 121 12.54 -6.34 21.54
N MET A 122 11.50 -6.79 20.84
CA MET A 122 10.28 -5.99 20.65
C MET A 122 9.57 -5.72 21.99
N ILE A 123 9.50 -6.70 22.88
CA ILE A 123 8.92 -6.53 24.23
C ILE A 123 9.69 -5.50 25.05
N ALA A 124 11.02 -5.43 24.90
CA ALA A 124 11.83 -4.40 25.53
C ALA A 124 11.45 -2.98 25.08
N GLN A 125 11.19 -2.82 23.80
CA GLN A 125 10.79 -1.53 23.21
C GLN A 125 9.37 -1.16 23.63
N VAL A 126 8.43 -2.10 23.57
CA VAL A 126 7.03 -1.88 23.99
C VAL A 126 6.95 -1.53 25.48
N ARG A 127 7.83 -2.07 26.32
CA ARG A 127 7.91 -1.71 27.74
C ARG A 127 8.13 -0.21 28.00
N LYS A 128 8.78 0.50 27.06
CA LYS A 128 9.03 1.95 27.14
C LYS A 128 7.84 2.79 26.68
N LEU A 129 6.81 2.19 26.09
CA LEU A 129 5.65 2.92 25.58
C LEU A 129 4.72 3.38 26.71
N SER A 130 4.16 4.57 26.51
CA SER A 130 3.04 5.09 27.30
C SER A 130 1.71 4.50 26.81
N LYS A 131 0.68 4.56 27.66
CA LYS A 131 -0.68 4.10 27.32
C LYS A 131 -1.19 4.74 26.02
N ARG A 132 -1.07 6.07 25.88
CA ARG A 132 -1.51 6.80 24.69
C ARG A 132 -0.81 6.34 23.41
N GLN A 133 0.51 6.14 23.46
CA GLN A 133 1.28 5.66 22.31
C GLN A 133 0.91 4.23 21.93
N ALA A 134 0.72 3.35 22.93
CA ALA A 134 0.36 1.97 22.68
C ALA A 134 -1.02 1.85 22.00
N HIS A 135 -2.02 2.61 22.46
CA HIS A 135 -3.34 2.63 21.82
C HIS A 135 -3.30 3.22 20.39
N ALA A 136 -2.56 4.31 20.16
CA ALA A 136 -2.42 4.89 18.82
C ALA A 136 -1.79 3.90 17.82
N ILE A 137 -0.78 3.13 18.24
CA ILE A 137 -0.16 2.10 17.39
C ILE A 137 -1.13 0.96 17.09
N VAL A 138 -1.94 0.56 18.08
CA VAL A 138 -2.96 -0.50 17.90
C VAL A 138 -4.06 -0.04 16.95
N GLU A 139 -4.47 1.23 17.01
CA GLU A 139 -5.46 1.83 16.10
C GLU A 139 -4.92 1.99 14.68
N ALA A 140 -3.67 2.44 14.52
CA ALA A 140 -3.03 2.52 13.21
C ALA A 140 -2.80 1.16 12.53
N LYS A 141 -2.79 0.08 13.33
CA LYS A 141 -2.68 -1.31 12.87
C LYS A 141 -4.02 -2.07 12.87
N ALA A 142 -5.14 -1.39 13.17
CA ALA A 142 -6.48 -1.97 13.08
C ALA A 142 -6.98 -1.89 11.64
#